data_AF-A0A9E0ZL45-F1
#
_entry.id   AF-A0A9E0ZL45-F1
#
_cell.length_a   1.000
_cell.length_b   1.000
_cell.length_c   1.000
_cell.angle_alpha   90.00
_cell.angle_beta   90.00
_cell.angle_gamma   90.00
#
_symmetry.space_group_name_H-M   'P 1'
#
loop_
_entity.id
_entity.type
_entity.pdbx_description
1 polymer ?
#
loop_
_entity_poly.entity_id
_entity_poly.type
_entity_poly.pdbx_seq_one_letter_code
_entity_poly.pdbx_strand_id
1 'polypeptide(L)'
;MFGFKKKERKPLLIKAKDVFSIIKSDYDEGVAFCLIDFNLEGKIYTMGSVLIPDREEKKENIYFVFEDEQYDTYEEFAEGVEVGGIKLFNTDTVIEVLRAGIIDGEPMIKTPWGDTRLAKMAIQN
;
A
#
# COMPACT_ATOMS: atom_id res chain seq x y z
N MET A 1 11.85 -11.97 34.24
CA MET A 1 10.90 -12.46 33.23
C MET A 1 10.21 -11.26 32.59
N PHE A 2 10.78 -10.71 31.52
CA PHE A 2 10.12 -9.65 30.75
C PHE A 2 9.26 -10.29 29.67
N GLY A 3 8.00 -10.57 30.02
CA GLY A 3 6.97 -10.94 29.05
C GLY A 3 6.60 -9.73 28.22
N PHE A 4 7.33 -9.46 27.14
CA PHE A 4 6.86 -8.57 26.09
C PHE A 4 5.57 -9.17 25.53
N LYS A 5 4.43 -8.72 26.06
CA LYS A 5 3.14 -8.90 25.37
C LYS A 5 3.29 -8.17 24.04
N LYS A 6 3.56 -8.91 22.95
CA LYS A 6 3.37 -8.41 21.59
C LYS A 6 1.95 -7.86 21.58
N LYS A 7 1.79 -6.53 21.54
CA LYS A 7 0.50 -5.92 21.24
C LYS A 7 0.07 -6.56 19.93
N GLU A 8 -0.97 -7.38 19.94
CA GLU A 8 -1.63 -7.82 18.72
C GLU A 8 -1.97 -6.54 17.95
N ARG A 9 -1.23 -6.33 16.87
CA ARG A 9 -1.39 -5.16 16.02
C ARG A 9 -2.74 -5.35 15.37
N LYS A 10 -3.73 -4.56 15.77
CA LYS A 10 -5.04 -4.61 15.13
C LYS A 10 -4.83 -4.30 13.65
N PRO A 11 -5.27 -5.17 12.74
CA PRO A 11 -5.19 -4.89 11.33
C PRO A 11 -6.00 -3.65 10.96
N LEU A 12 -5.58 -2.94 9.92
CA LEU A 12 -6.29 -1.77 9.41
C LEU A 12 -7.18 -2.20 8.25
N LEU A 13 -8.50 -2.08 8.43
CA LEU A 13 -9.47 -2.33 7.38
C LEU A 13 -9.71 -1.05 6.60
N ILE A 14 -9.47 -1.07 5.29
CA ILE A 14 -9.64 0.07 4.39
C ILE A 14 -10.19 -0.43 3.06
N LYS A 15 -10.95 0.41 2.36
CA LYS A 15 -11.38 0.05 1.00
C LYS A 15 -10.20 0.15 0.05
N ALA A 16 -10.06 -0.82 -0.83
CA ALA A 16 -9.00 -0.84 -1.83
C ALA A 16 -8.95 0.48 -2.61
N LYS A 17 -10.10 0.96 -3.12
CA LYS A 17 -10.19 2.24 -3.84
C LYS A 17 -9.63 3.46 -3.06
N ASP A 18 -9.73 3.46 -1.74
CA ASP A 18 -9.21 4.57 -0.91
C ASP A 18 -7.67 4.51 -0.87
N VAL A 19 -7.08 3.32 -0.89
CA VAL A 19 -5.63 3.14 -1.03
C VAL A 19 -5.15 3.60 -2.40
N PHE A 20 -5.85 3.22 -3.48
CA PHE A 20 -5.53 3.69 -4.84
C PHE A 20 -5.61 5.22 -4.94
N SER A 21 -6.61 5.83 -4.29
CA SER A 21 -6.74 7.29 -4.24
C SER A 21 -5.55 7.97 -3.56
N ILE A 22 -5.04 7.39 -2.46
CA ILE A 22 -3.85 7.91 -1.78
C ILE A 22 -2.60 7.75 -2.67
N ILE A 23 -2.40 6.56 -3.24
CA ILE A 23 -1.28 6.29 -4.17
C ILE A 23 -1.30 7.29 -5.34
N LYS A 24 -2.48 7.56 -5.90
CA LYS A 24 -2.66 8.53 -6.98
C LYS A 24 -2.29 9.94 -6.54
N SER A 25 -2.78 10.37 -5.37
CA SER A 25 -2.51 11.69 -4.81
C SER A 25 -1.00 11.92 -4.64
N ASP A 26 -0.29 10.92 -4.11
CA ASP A 26 1.15 11.04 -3.86
C ASP A 26 1.93 11.05 -5.18
N TYR A 27 1.53 10.20 -6.13
CA TYR A 27 2.11 10.20 -7.48
C TYR A 27 1.90 11.52 -8.23
N ASP A 28 0.73 12.14 -8.12
CA ASP A 28 0.43 13.44 -8.74
C ASP A 28 1.23 14.59 -8.10
N GLU A 29 1.62 14.44 -6.84
CA GLU A 29 2.57 15.32 -6.13
C GLU A 29 4.05 14.97 -6.39
N GLY A 30 4.31 13.87 -7.12
CA GLY A 30 5.65 13.39 -7.45
C GLY A 30 6.36 12.65 -6.31
N VAL A 31 5.60 12.20 -5.30
CA VAL A 31 6.06 11.51 -4.09
C VAL A 31 5.75 10.01 -4.16
N ALA A 32 6.68 9.16 -3.72
CA ALA A 32 6.43 7.72 -3.66
C ALA A 32 5.63 7.35 -2.40
N PHE A 33 4.55 6.59 -2.57
CA PHE A 33 3.68 6.16 -1.47
C PHE A 33 4.33 5.08 -0.58
N CYS A 34 5.33 4.35 -1.10
CA CYS A 34 5.91 3.13 -0.53
C CYS A 34 5.00 1.90 -0.64
N LEU A 35 5.56 0.71 -0.40
CA LEU A 35 4.82 -0.55 -0.49
C LEU A 35 4.01 -0.83 0.79
N ILE A 36 2.88 -1.53 0.61
CA ILE A 36 2.03 -2.07 1.66
C ILE A 36 1.85 -3.57 1.45
N ASP A 37 1.65 -4.29 2.56
CA ASP A 37 1.10 -5.64 2.52
C ASP A 37 -0.32 -5.63 3.04
N PHE A 38 -1.20 -6.34 2.35
CA PHE A 38 -2.58 -6.51 2.74
C PHE A 38 -3.05 -7.96 2.59
N ASN A 39 -3.96 -8.37 3.46
CA ASN A 39 -4.67 -9.62 3.35
C ASN A 39 -6.01 -9.39 2.65
N LEU A 40 -6.29 -10.24 1.67
CA LEU A 40 -7.57 -10.35 1.00
C LEU A 40 -7.90 -11.85 0.84
N GLU A 41 -9.04 -12.25 1.42
CA GLU A 41 -9.53 -13.65 1.39
C GLU A 41 -8.53 -14.70 1.91
N GLY A 42 -7.68 -14.32 2.88
CA GLY A 42 -6.70 -15.22 3.50
C GLY A 42 -5.39 -15.34 2.73
N LYS A 43 -5.21 -14.57 1.65
CA LYS A 43 -3.95 -14.44 0.91
C LYS A 43 -3.34 -13.07 1.16
N ILE A 44 -2.02 -13.03 1.30
CA ILE A 44 -1.27 -11.79 1.47
C ILE A 44 -0.81 -11.34 0.10
N TYR A 45 -1.02 -10.05 -0.18
CA TYR A 45 -0.55 -9.38 -1.38
C TYR A 45 0.24 -8.13 -1.01
N THR A 46 1.16 -7.72 -1.89
CA THR A 46 1.98 -6.52 -1.78
C THR A 46 1.65 -5.56 -2.91
N MET A 47 1.43 -4.28 -2.60
CA MET A 47 1.24 -3.24 -3.62
C MET A 47 1.74 -1.87 -3.17
N GLY A 48 1.97 -0.96 -4.12
CA GLY A 48 2.26 0.44 -3.82
C GLY A 48 3.02 1.15 -4.93
N SER A 49 3.69 2.25 -4.59
CA SER A 49 4.59 2.94 -5.51
C SER A 49 5.97 3.12 -4.90
N VAL A 50 6.99 3.06 -5.75
CA VAL A 50 8.41 3.00 -5.38
C VAL A 50 9.17 4.02 -6.22
N LEU A 51 10.12 4.70 -5.57
CA LEU A 51 11.06 5.58 -6.24
C LEU A 51 12.21 4.76 -6.85
N ILE A 52 12.56 5.01 -8.10
CA ILE A 52 13.76 4.41 -8.72
C ILE A 52 14.98 4.76 -7.86
N PRO A 53 15.83 3.77 -7.49
CA PRO A 53 17.01 4.01 -6.68
C PRO A 53 17.92 5.09 -7.27
N ASP A 54 18.53 5.89 -6.38
CA ASP A 54 19.45 6.98 -6.74
C ASP A 54 18.85 8.09 -7.63
N ARG A 55 17.51 8.19 -7.71
CA ARG A 55 16.81 9.25 -8.44
C ARG A 55 16.18 10.26 -7.50
N GLU A 56 15.94 11.47 -8.03
CA GLU A 56 15.18 12.50 -7.32
C GLU A 56 13.69 12.13 -7.28
N GLU A 57 13.04 12.44 -6.17
CA GLU A 57 11.60 12.25 -5.97
C GLU A 57 10.81 13.15 -6.93
N LYS A 58 10.41 12.55 -8.06
CA LYS A 58 9.62 13.16 -9.14
C LYS A 58 8.76 12.08 -9.77
N LYS A 59 7.62 12.50 -10.31
CA LYS A 59 6.63 11.65 -10.98
C LYS A 59 7.25 10.67 -12.00
N GLU A 60 8.19 11.14 -12.82
CA GLU A 60 8.88 10.35 -13.86
C GLU A 60 9.79 9.24 -13.31
N ASN A 61 10.16 9.30 -12.03
CA ASN A 61 11.03 8.34 -11.37
C ASN A 61 10.26 7.40 -10.44
N ILE A 62 8.92 7.43 -10.48
CA ILE A 62 8.07 6.59 -9.65
C ILE A 62 7.47 5.49 -10.53
N TYR A 63 7.59 4.25 -10.07
CA TYR A 63 6.89 3.10 -10.65
C TYR A 63 5.99 2.46 -9.61
N PHE A 64 5.07 1.61 -10.07
CA PHE A 64 4.11 0.91 -9.23
C PHE A 64 4.39 -0.58 -9.23
N VAL A 65 4.01 -1.24 -8.14
CA VAL A 65 4.20 -2.67 -7.95
C VAL A 65 2.92 -3.30 -7.46
N PHE A 66 2.63 -4.48 -7.98
CA PHE A 66 1.65 -5.42 -7.42
C PHE A 66 2.21 -6.83 -7.52
N GLU A 67 2.41 -7.50 -6.39
CA GLU A 67 3.12 -8.79 -6.33
C GLU A 67 4.48 -8.72 -7.06
N ASP A 68 4.67 -9.55 -8.08
CA ASP A 68 5.85 -9.63 -8.94
C ASP A 68 5.73 -8.73 -10.19
N GLU A 69 4.60 -8.03 -10.38
CA GLU A 69 4.35 -7.16 -11.52
C GLU A 69 4.75 -5.71 -11.24
N GLN A 70 5.39 -5.09 -12.23
CA GLN A 70 5.79 -3.69 -12.22
C GLN A 70 5.02 -2.92 -13.30
N TYR A 71 4.58 -1.70 -12.98
CA TYR A 71 3.92 -0.79 -13.91
C TYR A 71 4.57 0.59 -13.90
N ASP A 72 4.74 1.19 -15.08
CA ASP A 72 5.39 2.49 -15.21
C ASP A 72 4.42 3.66 -15.08
N THR A 73 3.12 3.41 -15.28
CA THR A 73 2.06 4.43 -15.15
C THR A 73 1.01 4.04 -14.11
N TYR A 74 0.37 5.06 -13.52
CA TYR A 74 -0.72 4.83 -12.58
C TYR A 74 -1.91 4.15 -13.26
N GLU A 75 -2.19 4.49 -14.52
CA GLU A 75 -3.30 3.93 -15.29
C GLU A 75 -3.10 2.43 -15.55
N GLU A 76 -1.90 2.01 -15.93
CA GLU A 76 -1.55 0.59 -16.08
C GLU A 76 -1.65 -0.16 -14.76
N PHE A 77 -1.15 0.43 -13.67
CA PHE A 77 -1.27 -0.14 -12.33
C PHE A 77 -2.75 -0.30 -11.93
N ALA A 78 -3.56 0.75 -12.04
CA ALA A 78 -4.97 0.70 -11.65
C ALA A 78 -5.72 -0.38 -12.44
N GLU A 79 -5.49 -0.49 -13.75
CA GLU A 79 -6.15 -1.47 -14.60
C GLU A 79 -5.60 -2.89 -14.47
N GLY A 80 -4.32 -3.04 -14.09
CA GLY A 80 -3.60 -4.31 -13.96
C GLY A 80 -3.80 -5.01 -12.62
N VAL A 81 -4.03 -4.27 -11.53
CA VAL A 81 -4.25 -4.88 -10.21
C VAL A 81 -5.61 -5.57 -10.12
N GLU A 82 -5.56 -6.89 -10.27
CA GLU A 82 -6.72 -7.78 -10.23
C GLU A 82 -6.50 -8.94 -9.26
N VAL A 83 -7.49 -9.19 -8.39
CA VAL A 83 -7.52 -10.38 -7.54
C VAL A 83 -8.79 -11.16 -7.83
N GLY A 84 -8.66 -12.41 -8.27
CA GLY A 84 -9.80 -13.29 -8.50
C GLY A 84 -10.80 -12.79 -9.56
N GLY A 85 -10.33 -12.08 -10.59
CA GLY A 85 -11.20 -11.49 -11.62
C GLY A 85 -11.75 -10.11 -11.26
N ILE A 86 -11.37 -9.55 -10.10
CA ILE A 86 -11.90 -8.30 -9.58
C ILE A 86 -10.79 -7.24 -9.54
N LYS A 87 -10.99 -6.15 -10.27
CA LYS A 87 -10.08 -5.00 -10.25
C LYS A 87 -10.20 -4.22 -8.95
N LEU A 88 -9.08 -4.03 -8.25
CA LEU A 88 -9.12 -3.45 -6.90
C LEU A 88 -9.34 -1.92 -6.89
N PHE A 89 -8.95 -1.21 -7.95
CA PHE A 89 -8.98 0.27 -7.98
C PHE A 89 -10.38 0.88 -7.92
N ASN A 90 -11.40 0.19 -8.43
CA ASN A 90 -12.78 0.72 -8.53
C ASN A 90 -13.79 -0.09 -7.71
N THR A 91 -13.32 -0.81 -6.69
CA THR A 91 -14.20 -1.65 -5.87
C THR A 91 -14.26 -1.18 -4.43
N ASP A 92 -15.43 -1.39 -3.81
CA ASP A 92 -15.61 -1.24 -2.36
C ASP A 92 -15.03 -2.44 -1.57
N THR A 93 -14.19 -3.26 -2.20
CA THR A 93 -13.48 -4.37 -1.59
C THR A 93 -12.69 -3.86 -0.38
N VAL A 94 -12.94 -4.46 0.77
CA VAL A 94 -12.23 -4.13 2.00
C VAL A 94 -11.00 -5.03 2.09
N ILE A 95 -9.84 -4.41 2.20
CA ILE A 95 -8.57 -5.09 2.39
C ILE A 95 -8.07 -4.89 3.81
N GLU A 96 -7.35 -5.89 4.33
CA GLU A 96 -6.78 -5.89 5.66
C GLU A 96 -5.29 -5.52 5.56
N VAL A 97 -4.95 -4.25 5.73
CA VAL A 97 -3.55 -3.80 5.68
C VAL A 97 -2.79 -4.29 6.91
N LEU A 98 -1.76 -5.11 6.66
CA LEU A 98 -0.91 -5.75 7.65
C LEU A 98 0.34 -4.91 7.95
N ARG A 99 0.94 -4.33 6.90
CA ARG A 99 2.18 -3.54 6.95
C ARG A 99 2.08 -2.39 5.93
N ALA A 100 2.69 -1.25 6.24
CA ALA A 100 2.82 -0.12 5.33
C ALA A 100 4.18 0.56 5.49
N GLY A 101 4.61 1.28 4.45
CA GLY A 101 5.90 1.97 4.44
C GLY A 101 7.08 1.00 4.27
N ILE A 102 6.91 -0.04 3.46
CA ILE A 102 7.96 -1.00 3.14
C ILE A 102 8.85 -0.40 2.05
N ILE A 103 10.16 -0.35 2.31
CA ILE A 103 11.23 0.02 1.37
C ILE A 103 12.29 -1.08 1.45
N ASP A 104 12.73 -1.61 0.31
CA ASP A 104 13.70 -2.72 0.24
C ASP A 104 13.33 -3.96 1.09
N GLY A 105 12.03 -4.24 1.21
CA GLY A 105 11.50 -5.37 1.98
C GLY A 105 11.43 -5.14 3.51
N GLU A 106 11.94 -4.00 3.99
CA GLU A 106 11.92 -3.62 5.42
C GLU A 106 10.90 -2.50 5.67
N PRO A 107 10.08 -2.58 6.73
CA PRO A 107 9.19 -1.49 7.11
C PRO A 107 10.01 -0.33 7.71
N MET A 108 10.04 0.81 7.03
CA MET A 108 10.86 1.97 7.42
C MET A 108 10.33 2.76 8.62
N ILE A 109 9.07 2.53 9.01
CA ILE A 109 8.46 3.22 10.15
C ILE A 109 8.15 2.22 11.27
N LYS A 110 8.54 2.57 12.50
CA LYS A 110 8.36 1.74 13.72
C LYS A 110 6.89 1.48 14.08
N THR A 111 5.97 2.20 13.45
CA THR A 111 4.53 1.91 13.51
C THR A 111 4.10 1.28 12.18
N PRO A 112 3.14 0.35 12.17
CA PRO A 112 2.61 -0.21 10.93
C PRO A 112 1.89 0.81 10.03
N TRP A 113 1.79 2.09 10.43
CA TRP A 113 1.05 3.15 9.72
C TRP A 113 1.75 4.51 9.85
N GLY A 114 3.07 4.54 9.69
CA GLY A 114 3.87 5.75 9.85
C GLY A 114 3.19 7.02 9.30
N ASP A 115 2.89 7.92 10.24
CA ASP A 115 2.06 9.13 10.11
C ASP A 115 0.80 9.08 9.20
N THR A 116 -0.02 8.04 9.43
CA THR A 116 -1.49 8.04 9.57
C THR A 116 -2.39 8.71 8.49
N ARG A 117 -2.06 8.63 7.19
CA ARG A 117 -3.08 8.85 6.12
C ARG A 117 -4.00 7.64 5.93
N LEU A 118 -3.45 6.43 5.88
CA LEU A 118 -4.23 5.19 5.81
C LEU A 118 -5.20 5.04 6.99
N ALA A 119 -4.75 5.36 8.21
CA ALA A 119 -5.57 5.26 9.42
C ALA A 119 -6.76 6.24 9.43
N LYS A 120 -6.67 7.36 8.72
CA LYS A 120 -7.79 8.32 8.59
C LYS A 120 -8.87 7.83 7.64
N MET A 121 -8.49 7.04 6.63
CA MET A 121 -9.41 6.44 5.65
C MET A 121 -9.89 5.04 6.07
N ALA A 122 -9.36 4.51 7.18
CA ALA A 122 -9.75 3.21 7.70
C ALA A 122 -11.23 3.22 8.13
N ILE A 123 -11.88 2.08 7.94
CA ILE A 123 -13.25 1.87 8.40
C ILE A 123 -13.22 1.86 9.93
N GLN A 124 -13.82 2.88 10.54
CA GLN A 124 -13.97 2.96 11.99
C GLN A 124 -15.10 2.01 12.42
N ASN A 125 -14.75 0.95 13.15
CA ASN A 125 -15.72 0.12 13.87
C ASN A 125 -16.17 0.79 15.17
#